data_AF-A0A1F4HJK9-F1
#
_entry.id   AF-A0A1F4HJK9-F1
#
_cell.length_a   1.000
_cell.length_b   1.000
_cell.length_c   1.000
_cell.angle_alpha   90.00
_cell.angle_beta   90.00
_cell.angle_gamma   90.00
#
_symmetry.space_group_name_H-M   'P 1'
#
loop_
_entity.id
_entity.type
_entity.pdbx_description
1 polymer ?
#
loop_
_entity_poly.entity_id
_entity_poly.type
_entity_poly.pdbx_seq_one_letter_code
_entity_poly.pdbx_strand_id
1 'polypeptide(L)'
;MLNHLTLEHAAIGAFIDLLDREAEAMTRGDFTALPELARRKSRQADEISVLRHQRETEQLALGYAADRSGAADAAAAGGKALQNAWRELQACSAQARERNHRNGVMIHTHLDFTRQSICFLQASGQPLYGPDGTHHAGIGLGNTLGLG
;
A
#
# COMPACT_ATOMS: atom_id res chain seq x y z
N MET A 1 -16.56 -1.76 -26.26
CA MET A 1 -15.13 -1.58 -25.96
C MET A 1 -14.89 -0.20 -25.35
N LEU A 2 -15.32 0.90 -26.00
CA LEU A 2 -15.14 2.26 -25.46
C LEU A 2 -15.80 2.48 -24.09
N ASN A 3 -17.01 1.95 -23.89
CA ASN A 3 -17.73 2.06 -22.62
C ASN A 3 -16.96 1.37 -21.47
N HIS A 4 -16.46 0.15 -21.69
CA HIS A 4 -15.65 -0.57 -20.70
C HIS A 4 -14.37 0.19 -20.35
N LEU A 5 -13.67 0.79 -21.32
CA LEU A 5 -12.49 1.61 -21.06
C LEU A 5 -12.80 2.85 -20.21
N THR A 6 -13.95 3.47 -20.44
CA THR A 6 -14.39 4.66 -19.68
C THR A 6 -14.76 4.29 -18.25
N LEU A 7 -15.46 3.16 -18.07
CA LEU A 7 -15.80 2.61 -16.75
C LEU A 7 -14.56 2.20 -15.96
N GLU A 8 -13.61 1.51 -16.60
CA GLU A 8 -12.32 1.17 -15.99
C GLU A 8 -11.56 2.44 -15.57
N HIS A 9 -11.52 3.47 -16.42
CA HIS A 9 -10.87 4.74 -16.09
C HIS A 9 -11.49 5.40 -14.84
N ALA A 10 -12.83 5.47 -14.78
CA ALA A 10 -13.53 6.03 -13.63
C ALA A 10 -13.27 5.21 -12.35
N ALA A 11 -13.28 3.88 -12.45
CA ALA A 11 -13.02 2.99 -11.32
C ALA A 11 -11.58 3.13 -10.79
N ILE A 12 -10.59 3.30 -11.67
CA ILE A 12 -9.20 3.55 -11.27
C ILE A 12 -9.04 4.96 -10.68
N GLY A 13 -9.75 5.96 -11.21
CA GLY A 13 -9.81 7.30 -10.61
C GLY A 13 -10.32 7.27 -9.16
N ALA A 14 -11.42 6.56 -8.90
CA ALA A 14 -11.94 6.38 -7.55
C ALA A 14 -10.95 5.62 -6.64
N PHE A 15 -10.19 4.67 -7.18
CA PHE A 15 -9.13 3.98 -6.43
C PHE A 15 -7.98 4.93 -6.07
N ILE A 16 -7.59 5.82 -6.98
CA ILE A 16 -6.60 6.88 -6.72
C ILE A 16 -7.06 7.79 -5.58
N ASP A 17 -8.33 8.23 -5.58
CA ASP A 17 -8.86 9.08 -4.51
C ASP A 17 -8.82 8.38 -3.15
N LEU A 18 -9.05 7.06 -3.12
CA LEU A 18 -8.92 6.25 -1.90
C LEU A 18 -7.47 6.18 -1.42
N LEU A 19 -6.50 6.07 -2.33
CA LEU A 19 -5.08 6.07 -1.99
C LEU A 19 -4.64 7.44 -1.44
N ASP A 20 -5.11 8.54 -2.03
CA ASP A 20 -4.78 9.88 -1.57
C ASP A 20 -5.37 10.13 -0.16
N ARG A 21 -6.60 9.68 0.11
CA ARG A 21 -7.21 9.72 1.46
C ARG A 21 -6.44 8.90 2.50
N GLU A 22 -5.92 7.75 2.09
CA GLU A 22 -5.10 6.90 2.97
C GLU A 22 -3.77 7.57 3.29
N ALA A 23 -3.10 8.17 2.30
CA ALA A 23 -1.87 8.93 2.52
C ALA A 23 -2.10 10.11 3.47
N GLU A 24 -3.21 10.84 3.33
CA GLU A 24 -3.60 11.89 4.25
C GLU A 24 -3.86 11.37 5.67
N ALA A 25 -4.58 10.25 5.82
CA ALA A 25 -4.86 9.66 7.12
C ALA A 25 -3.57 9.26 7.84
N MET A 26 -2.63 8.63 7.13
CA MET A 26 -1.32 8.30 7.66
C MET A 26 -0.51 9.56 8.02
N THR A 27 -0.51 10.57 7.17
CA THR A 27 0.20 11.85 7.43
C THR A 27 -0.37 12.58 8.66
N ARG A 28 -1.68 12.51 8.88
CA ARG A 28 -2.36 13.10 10.05
C ARG A 28 -2.26 12.22 11.31
N GLY A 29 -1.73 11.00 11.21
CA GLY A 29 -1.70 10.03 12.30
C GLY A 29 -3.08 9.45 12.68
N ASP A 30 -4.07 9.56 11.80
CA ASP A 30 -5.41 9.00 12.01
C ASP A 30 -5.45 7.53 11.54
N PHE A 31 -4.88 6.65 12.36
CA PHE A 31 -4.86 5.21 12.09
C PHE A 31 -6.23 4.54 12.31
N THR A 32 -7.20 5.24 12.90
CA THR A 32 -8.55 4.70 13.14
C THR A 32 -9.37 4.60 11.86
N ALA A 33 -9.08 5.46 10.87
CA ALA A 33 -9.72 5.45 9.56
C ALA A 33 -9.17 4.38 8.59
N LEU A 34 -7.98 3.84 8.85
CA LEU A 34 -7.29 2.92 7.93
C LEU A 34 -8.03 1.60 7.67
N PRO A 35 -8.64 0.93 8.67
CA PRO A 35 -9.36 -0.33 8.41
C PRO A 35 -10.53 -0.16 7.43
N GLU A 36 -11.28 0.93 7.55
CA GLU A 36 -12.39 1.22 6.63
C GLU A 36 -11.87 1.60 5.23
N LEU A 37 -10.79 2.40 5.15
CA LEU A 37 -10.14 2.70 3.87
C LEU A 37 -9.59 1.44 3.19
N ALA A 38 -9.03 0.50 3.94
CA ALA A 38 -8.55 -0.78 3.42
C ALA A 38 -9.70 -1.63 2.84
N ARG A 39 -10.83 -1.72 3.53
CA ARG A 39 -12.04 -2.40 3.01
C ARG A 39 -12.54 -1.78 1.72
N ARG A 40 -12.63 -0.45 1.67
CA ARG A 40 -13.09 0.29 0.47
C ARG A 40 -12.14 0.07 -0.72
N LYS A 41 -10.82 0.09 -0.48
CA LYS A 41 -9.82 -0.24 -1.51
C LYS A 41 -9.96 -1.67 -2.03
N SER A 42 -10.20 -2.65 -1.14
CA SER A 42 -10.41 -4.04 -1.55
C SER A 42 -11.59 -4.17 -2.50
N ARG A 43 -12.75 -3.60 -2.11
CA ARG A 43 -13.96 -3.60 -2.96
C ARG A 43 -13.69 -2.93 -4.31
N GLN A 44 -13.01 -1.81 -4.32
CA GLN A 44 -12.69 -1.08 -5.55
C GLN A 44 -11.75 -1.91 -6.46
N ALA A 45 -10.80 -2.64 -5.89
CA ALA A 45 -9.91 -3.53 -6.64
C ALA A 45 -10.67 -4.73 -7.25
N ASP A 46 -11.66 -5.26 -6.55
CA ASP A 46 -12.55 -6.30 -7.08
C ASP A 46 -13.37 -5.77 -8.26
N GLU A 47 -13.95 -4.57 -8.13
CA GLU A 47 -14.71 -3.90 -9.21
C GLU A 47 -13.84 -3.66 -10.47
N ILE A 48 -12.60 -3.21 -10.30
CA ILE A 48 -11.63 -3.06 -11.40
C ILE A 48 -11.32 -4.41 -12.06
N SER A 49 -11.22 -5.48 -11.27
CA SER A 49 -10.94 -6.83 -11.79
C SER A 49 -12.11 -7.37 -12.61
N VAL A 50 -13.35 -7.11 -12.17
CA VAL A 50 -14.56 -7.47 -12.92
C VAL A 50 -14.63 -6.72 -14.25
N LEU A 51 -14.43 -5.40 -14.24
CA LEU A 51 -14.44 -4.59 -15.47
C LEU A 51 -13.35 -5.04 -16.44
N ARG A 52 -12.16 -5.36 -15.94
CA ARG A 52 -11.07 -5.90 -16.75
C ARG A 52 -11.47 -7.20 -17.46
N HIS A 53 -12.12 -8.11 -16.74
CA HIS A 53 -12.53 -9.39 -17.30
C HIS A 53 -13.64 -9.24 -18.36
N GLN A 54 -14.56 -8.29 -18.15
CA GLN A 54 -15.57 -7.93 -19.15
C GLN A 54 -14.91 -7.39 -20.43
N ARG A 55 -13.92 -6.51 -20.29
CA ARG A 55 -13.15 -5.97 -21.41
C ARG A 55 -12.39 -7.06 -22.17
N GLU A 56 -11.79 -8.03 -21.46
CA GLU A 56 -11.09 -9.18 -22.06
C GLU A 56 -12.05 -10.11 -22.81
N THR A 57 -13.24 -10.34 -22.27
CA THR A 57 -14.29 -11.12 -22.93
C THR A 57 -14.75 -10.44 -24.23
N GLU A 58 -14.90 -9.11 -24.21
CA GLU A 58 -15.24 -8.34 -25.40
C GLU A 58 -14.10 -8.33 -26.45
N GLN A 59 -12.83 -8.31 -26.02
CA GLN A 59 -11.68 -8.44 -26.92
C GLN A 59 -11.68 -9.79 -27.64
N LEU A 60 -11.88 -10.87 -26.90
CA LEU A 60 -11.96 -12.21 -27.48
C LEU A 60 -13.10 -12.32 -28.50
N ALA A 61 -14.26 -11.74 -28.19
CA ALA A 61 -15.39 -11.69 -29.12
C ALA A 61 -15.09 -10.92 -30.42
N LEU A 62 -14.20 -9.91 -30.33
CA LEU A 62 -13.70 -9.14 -31.46
C LEU A 62 -12.51 -9.79 -32.18
N GLY A 63 -12.03 -10.96 -31.71
CA GLY A 63 -10.90 -11.68 -32.30
C GLY A 63 -9.52 -11.23 -31.83
N TYR A 64 -9.44 -10.40 -30.79
CA TYR A 64 -8.18 -9.96 -30.18
C TYR A 64 -7.81 -10.82 -28.97
N ALA A 65 -6.53 -10.83 -28.61
CA ALA A 65 -6.06 -11.52 -27.41
C ALA A 65 -6.69 -10.94 -26.12
N ALA A 66 -6.94 -11.80 -25.13
CA ALA A 66 -7.44 -11.41 -23.79
C ALA A 66 -6.35 -10.82 -22.89
N ASP A 67 -5.52 -9.94 -23.43
CA ASP A 67 -4.42 -9.32 -22.71
C ASP A 67 -4.27 -7.85 -23.08
N ARG A 68 -3.20 -7.20 -22.59
CA ARG A 68 -2.97 -5.78 -22.91
C ARG A 68 -2.58 -5.56 -24.36
N SER A 69 -1.98 -6.54 -25.02
CA SER A 69 -1.61 -6.44 -26.43
C SER A 69 -2.86 -6.47 -27.30
N GLY A 70 -3.79 -7.40 -27.06
CA GLY A 70 -5.07 -7.43 -27.75
C GLY A 70 -5.93 -6.20 -27.49
N ALA A 71 -5.84 -5.61 -26.30
CA ALA A 71 -6.49 -4.33 -26.01
C ALA A 71 -5.89 -3.16 -26.80
N ALA A 72 -4.57 -3.13 -26.97
CA ALA A 72 -3.89 -2.12 -27.78
C ALA A 72 -4.24 -2.28 -29.26
N ASP A 73 -4.29 -3.52 -29.76
CA ASP A 73 -4.67 -3.83 -31.14
C ASP A 73 -6.14 -3.48 -31.41
N ALA A 74 -7.04 -3.83 -30.48
CA ALA A 74 -8.45 -3.45 -30.54
C ALA A 74 -8.62 -1.92 -30.52
N ALA A 75 -7.86 -1.23 -29.67
CA ALA A 75 -7.87 0.24 -29.63
C ALA A 75 -7.34 0.84 -30.93
N ALA A 76 -6.25 0.28 -31.49
CA ALA A 76 -5.66 0.72 -32.74
C ALA A 76 -6.65 0.61 -33.91
N ALA A 77 -7.37 -0.50 -33.99
CA ALA A 77 -8.39 -0.75 -35.00
C ALA A 77 -9.69 0.04 -34.80
N GLY A 78 -10.06 0.37 -33.56
CA GLY A 78 -11.31 1.08 -33.22
C GLY A 78 -11.27 2.61 -33.36
N GLY A 79 -10.20 3.17 -33.95
CA GLY A 79 -10.09 4.59 -34.26
C GLY A 79 -9.63 5.48 -33.09
N LYS A 80 -9.52 6.78 -33.37
CA LYS A 80 -8.81 7.75 -32.50
C LYS A 80 -9.41 7.89 -31.10
N ALA A 81 -10.73 7.79 -30.96
CA ALA A 81 -11.41 7.86 -29.66
C ALA A 81 -11.04 6.67 -28.76
N LEU A 82 -11.00 5.46 -29.32
CA LEU A 82 -10.67 4.26 -28.56
C LEU A 82 -9.18 4.20 -28.20
N GLN A 83 -8.31 4.65 -29.10
CA GLN A 83 -6.88 4.82 -28.83
C GLN A 83 -6.63 5.83 -27.69
N ASN A 84 -7.36 6.94 -27.66
CA ASN A 84 -7.23 7.94 -26.60
C ASN A 84 -7.71 7.38 -25.26
N ALA A 85 -8.88 6.75 -25.20
CA ALA A 85 -9.40 6.13 -23.98
C ALA A 85 -8.45 5.05 -23.43
N TRP A 86 -7.85 4.23 -24.31
CA TRP A 86 -6.84 3.24 -23.89
C TRP A 86 -5.57 3.88 -23.33
N ARG A 87 -5.13 5.01 -23.90
CA ARG A 87 -3.97 5.75 -23.40
C ARG A 87 -4.23 6.37 -22.04
N GLU A 88 -5.41 6.98 -21.86
CA GLU A 88 -5.85 7.55 -20.58
C GLU A 88 -5.93 6.48 -19.50
N LEU A 89 -6.50 5.31 -19.82
CA LEU A 89 -6.58 4.18 -18.90
C LEU A 89 -5.19 3.70 -18.46
N GLN A 90 -4.23 3.60 -19.38
CA GLN A 90 -2.85 3.22 -19.07
C GLN A 90 -2.17 4.25 -18.16
N ALA A 91 -2.32 5.54 -18.45
CA ALA A 91 -1.78 6.61 -17.63
C ALA A 91 -2.37 6.60 -16.20
N CYS A 92 -3.69 6.43 -16.10
CA CYS A 92 -4.40 6.34 -14.82
C CYS A 92 -3.94 5.10 -14.01
N SER A 93 -3.81 3.95 -14.67
CA SER A 93 -3.29 2.72 -14.05
C SER A 93 -1.87 2.87 -13.51
N ALA A 94 -0.99 3.57 -14.24
CA ALA A 94 0.38 3.84 -13.80
C ALA A 94 0.40 4.74 -12.55
N GLN A 95 -0.43 5.78 -12.53
CA GLN A 95 -0.58 6.67 -11.37
C GLN A 95 -1.10 5.93 -10.13
N ALA A 96 -2.09 5.06 -10.29
CA ALA A 96 -2.61 4.25 -9.19
C ALA A 96 -1.53 3.33 -8.60
N ARG A 97 -0.69 2.71 -9.45
CA ARG A 97 0.41 1.85 -9.01
C ARG A 97 1.46 2.62 -8.22
N GLU A 98 1.83 3.81 -8.70
CA GLU A 98 2.80 4.68 -8.03
C GLU A 98 2.30 5.14 -6.64
N ARG A 99 1.05 5.59 -6.55
CA ARG A 99 0.42 5.97 -5.27
C ARG A 99 0.33 4.79 -4.30
N ASN A 100 -0.07 3.62 -4.79
CA ASN A 100 -0.14 2.41 -3.97
C ASN A 100 1.25 2.02 -3.43
N HIS A 101 2.28 2.16 -4.25
CA HIS A 101 3.66 1.92 -3.80
C HIS A 101 4.08 2.88 -2.69
N ARG A 102 3.83 4.19 -2.85
CA ARG A 102 4.11 5.21 -1.82
C ARG A 102 3.40 4.91 -0.51
N ASN A 103 2.11 4.59 -0.56
CA ASN A 103 1.33 4.22 0.62
C ASN A 103 1.90 2.97 1.29
N GLY A 104 2.30 1.96 0.51
CA GLY A 104 2.94 0.75 1.02
C GLY A 104 4.25 1.02 1.77
N VAL A 105 5.09 1.92 1.26
CA VAL A 105 6.32 2.36 1.95
C VAL A 105 5.97 3.05 3.28
N MET A 106 5.00 3.97 3.27
CA MET A 106 4.58 4.70 4.47
C MET A 106 4.03 3.79 5.57
N ILE A 107 3.21 2.79 5.19
CA ILE A 107 2.71 1.75 6.11
C ILE A 107 3.87 0.99 6.74
N HIS A 108 4.85 0.57 5.93
CA HIS A 108 6.00 -0.19 6.42
C HIS A 108 6.83 0.63 7.42
N THR A 109 7.12 1.89 7.09
CA THR A 109 7.83 2.82 8.00
C THR A 109 7.09 3.03 9.32
N HIS A 110 5.76 3.18 9.30
CA HIS A 110 4.97 3.31 10.53
C HIS A 110 4.94 2.02 11.35
N LEU A 111 4.87 0.84 10.72
CA LEU A 111 4.94 -0.44 11.42
C LEU A 111 6.30 -0.64 12.08
N ASP A 112 7.39 -0.30 11.40
CA ASP A 112 8.75 -0.38 11.94
C ASP A 112 8.93 0.57 13.12
N PHE A 113 8.47 1.83 13.00
CA PHE A 113 8.49 2.79 14.10
C PHE A 113 7.64 2.35 15.29
N THR A 114 6.45 1.80 15.06
CA THR A 114 5.56 1.29 16.12
C THR A 114 6.19 0.09 16.82
N ARG A 115 6.77 -0.85 16.07
CA ARG A 115 7.50 -2.00 16.63
C ARG A 115 8.71 -1.54 17.44
N GLN A 116 9.50 -0.60 16.93
CA GLN A 116 10.63 -0.03 17.67
C GLN A 116 10.17 0.70 18.93
N SER A 117 9.06 1.44 18.88
CA SER A 117 8.49 2.13 20.03
C SER A 117 7.96 1.15 21.08
N ILE A 118 7.27 0.07 20.66
CA ILE A 118 6.84 -1.02 21.54
C ILE A 118 8.06 -1.71 22.16
N CYS A 119 9.08 -2.06 21.37
CA CYS A 119 10.31 -2.66 21.86
C CYS A 119 11.03 -1.73 22.85
N PHE A 120 11.09 -0.42 22.57
CA PHE A 120 11.67 0.57 23.46
C PHE A 120 10.88 0.69 24.77
N LEU A 121 9.55 0.78 24.70
CA LEU A 121 8.69 0.81 25.88
C LEU A 121 8.83 -0.48 26.72
N GLN A 122 8.85 -1.64 26.07
CA GLN A 122 9.06 -2.94 26.73
C GLN A 122 10.46 -3.06 27.36
N ALA A 123 11.50 -2.54 26.69
CA ALA A 123 12.87 -2.51 27.23
C ALA A 123 13.00 -1.50 28.39
N SER A 124 12.31 -0.36 28.32
CA SER A 124 12.26 0.64 29.40
C SER A 124 11.38 0.22 30.59
N GLY A 125 10.51 -0.78 30.38
CA GLY A 125 9.69 -1.42 31.42
C GLY A 125 10.40 -2.57 32.13
N GLN A 126 11.66 -2.89 31.78
CA GLN A 126 12.50 -3.71 32.65
C GLN A 126 12.86 -2.87 33.87
N PRO A 127 12.45 -3.28 35.08
CA PRO A 127 12.75 -2.48 36.25
C PRO A 127 14.26 -2.47 36.43
N LEU A 128 14.86 -1.28 36.55
CA LEU A 128 16.25 -1.09 36.94
C LEU A 128 16.53 -1.59 38.39
N TYR A 129 15.56 -2.29 39.00
CA TYR A 129 15.52 -2.74 40.37
C TYR A 129 14.74 -4.06 40.45
N GLY A 130 15.39 -5.14 40.87
CA GLY A 130 14.69 -6.39 41.18
C GLY A 130 13.82 -6.23 42.44
N PRO A 131 12.76 -7.04 42.62
CA PRO A 131 11.90 -6.99 43.80
C PRO A 131 12.64 -7.21 45.15
N ASP A 132 13.87 -7.72 45.15
CA ASP A 132 14.70 -7.91 46.36
C ASP A 132 15.74 -6.80 46.61
N GLY A 133 15.74 -5.71 45.83
CA GLY A 133 16.51 -4.52 46.13
C GLY A 133 18.02 -4.64 46.33
N THR A 134 18.60 -5.75 45.87
CA THR A 134 20.04 -5.97 45.94
C THR A 134 20.70 -5.31 44.73
N HIS A 135 21.43 -4.23 45.00
CA HIS A 135 22.40 -3.70 44.07
C HIS A 135 23.47 -4.78 43.82
N HIS A 136 23.43 -5.46 42.68
CA HIS A 136 24.66 -5.99 42.12
C HIS A 136 25.42 -4.80 41.55
N ALA A 137 26.08 -4.05 42.45
CA ALA A 137 27.21 -3.24 42.06
C ALA A 137 28.12 -4.16 41.26
N GLY A 138 28.43 -3.76 40.03
CA GLY A 138 29.36 -4.48 39.18
C GLY A 138 30.56 -4.87 40.04
N ILE A 139 30.90 -6.16 40.02
CA ILE A 139 32.17 -6.68 40.49
C ILE A 139 33.22 -6.09 39.54
N GLY A 140 33.53 -4.81 39.76
CA GLY A 140 34.79 -4.22 39.38
C GLY A 140 35.79 -4.88 40.32
N LEU A 141 36.54 -5.84 39.79
CA LEU A 141 37.77 -6.34 40.37
C LEU A 141 38.77 -5.19 40.40
N GLY A 142 38.56 -4.28 41.34
CA GLY A 142 39.48 -3.24 41.75
C GLY A 142 40.51 -3.87 42.68
N ASN A 143 41.71 -4.02 42.15
CA ASN A 143 42.93 -4.35 42.85
C ASN A 143 43.09 -3.51 44.15
N THR A 144 43.04 -4.14 45.32
CA THR A 144 43.43 -3.50 46.59
C THR A 144 44.66 -4.20 47.18
N LEU A 145 45.73 -3.43 47.13
CA LEU A 145 47.01 -3.60 47.80
C LEU A 145 46.85 -3.59 49.33
N GLY A 146 47.72 -4.32 50.04
CA GLY A 146 48.23 -3.88 51.35
C GLY A 146 48.00 -4.79 52.57
N LEU A 147 49.12 -5.38 53.00
CA LEU A 147 49.65 -5.41 54.39
C LEU A 147 48.94 -6.20 55.50
N GLY A 148 49.75 -7.04 56.17
CA GLY A 148 49.47 -7.64 57.48
C GLY A 148 50.25 -8.91 57.71
#